data_AF-A0A059ABZ6-F1
#
_entry.id   AF-A0A059ABZ6-F1
#
_cell.length_a   1.000
_cell.length_b   1.000
_cell.length_c   1.000
_cell.angle_alpha   90.00
_cell.angle_beta   90.00
_cell.angle_gamma   90.00
#
_symmetry.space_group_name_H-M   'P 1'
#
loop_
_entity.id
_entity.type
_entity.pdbx_description
1 polymer ?
#
loop_
_entity_poly.entity_id
_entity_poly.type
_entity_poly.pdbx_seq_one_letter_code
_entity_poly.pdbx_strand_id
1 'polypeptide(L)'
;MYTGLSPISIKSLMNSHHPCGIMAIHLKYGIKRFSTLAHISGAGYRVLAKLDHIGSTHTERILSMWTKMSLPLELWLGRGRPLNPYLRGMIIDFLIKEMKPRDLSLPPDALFVSKRV
;
A
#
# COMPACT_ATOMS: atom_id res chain seq x y z
N MET A 1 5.75 -19.23 16.61
CA MET A 1 6.90 -19.31 15.69
C MET A 1 7.78 -18.09 15.98
N TYR A 2 8.88 -18.27 16.73
CA TYR A 2 9.78 -17.17 17.08
C TYR A 2 10.67 -16.88 15.87
N THR A 3 10.30 -15.87 15.09
CA THR A 3 11.18 -15.34 14.04
C THR A 3 12.30 -14.57 14.72
N GLY A 4 13.54 -15.03 14.61
CA GLY A 4 14.72 -14.27 15.04
C GLY A 4 14.78 -12.95 14.26
N LEU A 5 14.31 -11.87 14.89
CA LEU A 5 14.34 -10.54 14.31
C LEU A 5 15.76 -9.99 14.46
N SER A 6 16.41 -9.65 13.34
CA SER A 6 17.71 -8.99 13.38
C SER A 6 17.63 -7.65 14.13
N PRO A 7 18.73 -7.11 14.68
CA PRO A 7 18.72 -5.83 15.40
C PRO A 7 18.14 -4.66 14.58
N ILE A 8 18.31 -4.72 13.26
CA ILE A 8 17.72 -3.77 12.30
C ILE A 8 16.19 -3.91 12.26
N SER A 9 15.67 -5.14 12.35
CA SER A 9 14.23 -5.39 12.47
C SER A 9 13.66 -4.87 13.78
N ILE A 10 14.41 -4.94 14.90
CA ILE A 10 13.97 -4.40 16.21
C ILE A 10 13.84 -2.87 16.16
N LYS A 11 14.83 -2.17 15.59
CA LYS A 11 14.75 -0.71 15.38
C LYS A 11 13.57 -0.33 14.48
N SER A 12 13.33 -1.11 13.42
CA SER A 12 12.17 -0.91 12.56
C SER A 12 10.85 -1.15 13.30
N LEU A 13 10.84 -2.09 14.25
CA LEU A 13 9.69 -2.39 15.11
C LEU A 13 9.37 -1.24 16.07
N MET A 14 10.36 -0.44 16.48
CA MET A 14 10.11 0.74 17.32
C MET A 14 9.17 1.75 16.64
N ASN A 15 9.20 1.81 15.31
CA ASN A 15 8.29 2.65 14.52
C ASN A 15 6.96 1.96 14.16
N SER A 16 6.72 0.73 14.65
CA SER A 16 5.51 -0.04 14.33
C SER A 16 4.22 0.57 14.93
N HIS A 17 4.32 1.46 15.91
CA HIS A 17 3.13 2.16 16.41
C HIS A 17 2.45 3.03 15.32
N HIS A 18 3.21 3.46 14.32
CA HIS A 18 2.67 4.22 13.20
C HIS A 18 2.33 3.30 12.02
N PRO A 19 1.16 3.43 11.36
CA PRO A 19 0.75 2.54 10.26
C PRO A 19 1.74 2.55 9.08
N CYS A 20 2.37 3.70 8.79
CA CYS A 20 3.43 3.75 7.77
C CYS A 20 4.69 2.96 8.17
N GLY A 21 5.05 2.93 9.46
CA GLY A 21 6.19 2.14 9.94
C GLY A 21 5.96 0.65 9.77
N ILE A 22 4.72 0.19 9.97
CA ILE A 22 4.33 -1.20 9.71
C ILE A 22 4.34 -1.53 8.22
N MET A 23 3.85 -0.62 7.37
CA MET A 23 3.96 -0.84 5.92
C MET A 23 5.40 -0.91 5.43
N ALA A 24 6.30 -0.10 6.01
CA ALA A 24 7.73 -0.20 5.69
C ALA A 24 8.31 -1.59 6.03
N ILE A 25 7.89 -2.19 7.14
CA ILE A 25 8.25 -3.57 7.50
C ILE A 25 7.66 -4.56 6.49
N HIS A 26 6.39 -4.41 6.11
CA HIS A 26 5.77 -5.25 5.08
C HIS A 26 6.56 -5.23 3.78
N LEU A 27 6.90 -4.04 3.27
CA LEU A 27 7.63 -3.86 2.02
C LEU A 27 9.05 -4.43 2.11
N LYS A 28 9.73 -4.26 3.25
CA LYS A 28 11.10 -4.72 3.45
C LYS A 28 11.22 -6.25 3.54
N TYR A 29 10.28 -6.89 4.23
CA TYR A 29 10.35 -8.34 4.51
C TYR A 29 9.38 -9.18 3.65
N GLY A 30 8.58 -8.55 2.78
CA GLY A 30 7.66 -9.25 1.87
C GLY A 30 6.62 -10.10 2.60
N ILE A 31 6.01 -9.56 3.67
CA ILE A 31 5.03 -10.30 4.47
C ILE A 31 3.84 -10.68 3.59
N LYS A 32 3.51 -11.98 3.48
CA LYS A 32 2.46 -12.48 2.57
C LYS A 32 1.04 -12.46 3.17
N ARG A 33 0.91 -12.61 4.49
CA ARG A 33 -0.39 -12.70 5.18
C ARG A 33 -0.66 -11.45 6.00
N PHE A 34 -1.85 -10.88 5.87
CA PHE A 34 -2.28 -9.72 6.67
C PHE A 34 -2.27 -10.04 8.17
N SER A 35 -2.66 -11.25 8.58
CA SER A 35 -2.65 -11.67 9.98
C SER A 35 -1.26 -11.60 10.61
N THR A 36 -0.21 -11.94 9.87
CA THR A 36 1.18 -11.82 10.34
C THR A 36 1.57 -10.35 10.56
N LEU A 37 1.15 -9.47 9.66
CA LEU A 37 1.40 -8.03 9.78
C LEU A 37 0.66 -7.40 10.95
N ALA A 38 -0.60 -7.78 11.13
CA ALA A 38 -1.43 -7.35 12.25
C ALA A 38 -0.88 -7.87 13.58
N HIS A 39 -0.33 -9.09 13.62
CA HIS A 39 0.36 -9.57 14.81
C HIS A 39 1.61 -8.74 15.14
N ILE A 40 2.39 -8.35 14.12
CA ILE A 40 3.53 -7.43 14.27
C ILE A 40 3.08 -6.05 14.78
N SER A 41 1.87 -5.62 14.42
CA SER A 41 1.26 -4.39 14.92
C SER A 41 0.74 -4.45 16.35
N GLY A 42 0.81 -5.63 16.98
CA GLY A 42 0.26 -5.88 18.31
C GLY A 42 -1.21 -6.32 18.32
N ALA A 43 -1.83 -6.53 17.14
CA ALA A 43 -3.18 -7.09 17.08
C ALA A 43 -3.15 -8.60 17.36
N GLY A 44 -3.62 -8.99 18.55
CA GLY A 44 -3.80 -10.39 18.92
C GLY A 44 -4.97 -11.07 18.19
N TYR A 45 -5.09 -12.38 18.37
CA TYR A 45 -6.13 -13.21 17.75
C TYR A 45 -7.57 -12.72 18.04
N ARG A 46 -7.83 -12.18 19.25
CA ARG A 46 -9.15 -11.62 19.61
C ARG A 46 -9.49 -10.34 18.84
N VAL A 47 -8.47 -9.54 18.49
CA VAL A 47 -8.64 -8.32 17.69
C VAL A 47 -8.86 -8.69 16.23
N LEU A 48 -8.10 -9.67 15.73
CA LEU A 48 -8.27 -10.20 14.38
C LEU A 48 -9.65 -10.84 14.15
N ALA A 49 -10.19 -11.55 15.14
CA ALA A 49 -11.54 -12.12 15.04
C ALA A 49 -12.66 -11.07 14.98
N LYS A 50 -12.38 -9.82 15.36
CA LYS A 50 -13.34 -8.70 15.39
C LYS A 50 -13.22 -7.77 14.19
N LEU A 51 -12.24 -7.98 13.31
CA LEU A 51 -11.92 -7.09 12.19
C LEU A 51 -13.13 -6.84 11.27
N ASP A 52 -14.00 -7.83 11.14
CA ASP A 52 -15.17 -7.79 10.24
C ASP A 52 -16.35 -6.98 10.81
N HIS A 53 -16.30 -6.60 12.09
CA HIS A 53 -17.45 -5.98 12.77
C HIS A 53 -17.11 -4.69 13.53
N ILE A 54 -16.04 -4.67 14.33
CA ILE A 54 -15.63 -3.51 15.14
C ILE A 54 -14.10 -3.56 15.32
N GLY A 55 -13.36 -2.81 14.50
CA GLY A 55 -11.91 -2.70 14.55
C GLY A 55 -11.42 -1.49 15.34
N SER A 56 -10.17 -1.52 15.79
CA SER A 56 -9.51 -0.27 16.20
C SER A 56 -9.21 0.57 14.96
N THR A 57 -9.30 1.90 15.05
CA THR A 57 -8.99 2.81 13.94
C THR A 57 -7.58 2.59 13.38
N HIS A 58 -6.64 2.20 14.25
CA HIS A 58 -5.29 1.82 13.87
C HIS A 58 -5.28 0.56 12.97
N THR A 59 -5.98 -0.50 13.38
CA THR A 59 -6.06 -1.75 12.62
C THR A 59 -6.77 -1.57 11.28
N GLU A 60 -7.86 -0.78 11.25
CA GLU A 60 -8.58 -0.45 10.02
C GLU A 60 -7.72 0.33 9.02
N ARG A 61 -6.89 1.26 9.50
CA ARG A 61 -5.91 1.97 8.67
C ARG A 61 -4.89 1.01 8.06
N ILE A 62 -4.38 0.07 8.85
CA ILE A 62 -3.43 -0.96 8.36
C ILE A 62 -4.11 -1.86 7.32
N LEU A 63 -5.34 -2.30 7.56
CA LEU A 63 -6.12 -3.09 6.60
C LEU A 63 -6.36 -2.30 5.30
N SER A 64 -6.72 -1.03 5.43
CA SER A 64 -6.92 -0.13 4.28
C SER A 64 -5.63 0.04 3.50
N MET A 65 -4.49 0.25 4.15
CA MET A 65 -3.19 0.36 3.49
C MET A 65 -2.79 -0.95 2.82
N TRP A 66 -2.99 -2.09 3.49
CA TRP A 66 -2.72 -3.42 2.96
C TRP A 66 -3.51 -3.71 1.69
N THR A 67 -4.84 -3.58 1.76
CA THR A 67 -5.75 -3.83 0.63
C THR A 67 -5.50 -2.87 -0.52
N LYS A 68 -5.16 -1.63 -0.20
CA LYS A 68 -4.86 -0.63 -1.21
C LYS A 68 -3.54 -0.91 -1.90
N MET A 69 -2.48 -1.40 -1.24
CA MET A 69 -1.18 -1.67 -1.92
C MET A 69 -1.28 -2.64 -3.10
N SER A 70 -2.26 -3.55 -3.12
CA SER A 70 -2.49 -4.44 -4.26
C SER A 70 -3.34 -3.84 -5.37
N LEU A 71 -3.89 -2.64 -5.19
CA LEU A 71 -4.72 -1.97 -6.17
C LEU A 71 -3.89 -1.05 -7.07
N PRO A 72 -4.20 -0.96 -8.38
CA PRO A 72 -3.62 0.05 -9.25
C PRO A 72 -3.95 1.46 -8.73
N LEU A 73 -3.05 2.41 -9.01
CA LEU A 73 -3.10 3.79 -8.51
C LEU A 73 -4.47 4.46 -8.74
N GLU A 74 -5.09 4.21 -9.89
CA GLU A 74 -6.42 4.75 -10.23
C GLU A 74 -7.50 4.30 -9.24
N LEU A 75 -7.53 3.01 -8.88
CA LEU A 75 -8.46 2.47 -7.88
C LEU A 75 -8.09 2.93 -6.46
N TRP A 76 -6.81 3.18 -6.21
CA TRP A 76 -6.33 3.77 -4.95
C TRP A 76 -6.97 5.13 -4.68
N LEU A 77 -6.90 6.00 -5.69
CA LEU A 77 -7.41 7.37 -5.68
C LEU A 77 -8.94 7.38 -5.71
N GLY A 78 -9.55 6.49 -6.50
CA GLY A 78 -11.00 6.33 -6.59
C GLY A 78 -11.65 5.54 -5.44
N ARG A 79 -10.91 5.24 -4.37
CA ARG A 79 -11.40 4.49 -3.20
C ARG A 79 -12.04 3.14 -3.57
N GLY A 80 -11.41 2.38 -4.46
CA GLY A 80 -11.89 1.08 -4.95
C GLY A 80 -12.89 1.19 -6.10
N ARG A 81 -13.22 2.41 -6.55
CA ARG A 81 -13.98 2.69 -7.77
C ARG A 81 -13.05 3.26 -8.84
N PRO A 82 -13.40 3.16 -10.13
CA PRO A 82 -12.67 3.87 -11.17
C PRO A 82 -12.60 5.36 -10.83
N LEU A 83 -11.42 5.95 -10.97
CA LEU A 83 -11.22 7.37 -10.72
C LEU A 83 -12.06 8.18 -11.70
N ASN A 84 -12.69 9.27 -11.23
CA ASN A 84 -13.42 10.17 -12.10
C ASN A 84 -12.49 10.66 -13.22
N PRO A 85 -12.88 10.54 -14.50
CA PRO A 85 -12.03 10.91 -15.64
C PRO A 85 -11.57 12.38 -15.59
N TYR A 86 -12.39 13.27 -15.03
CA TYR A 86 -12.04 14.68 -14.85
C TYR A 86 -10.90 14.86 -13.83
N LEU A 87 -11.00 14.20 -12.67
CA LEU A 87 -9.94 14.21 -11.65
C LEU A 87 -8.64 13.61 -12.20
N ARG A 88 -8.76 12.52 -12.99
CA ARG A 88 -7.63 11.91 -13.69
C ARG A 88 -6.96 12.91 -14.64
N GLY A 89 -7.74 13.65 -15.42
CA GLY A 89 -7.25 14.71 -16.31
C GLY A 89 -6.51 15.81 -15.56
N MET A 90 -7.06 16.30 -14.44
CA MET A 90 -6.40 17.32 -13.61
C MET A 90 -5.07 16.83 -13.01
N ILE A 91 -5.00 15.57 -12.57
CA ILE A 91 -3.76 15.00 -12.05
C ILE A 91 -2.71 14.91 -13.16
N ILE A 92 -3.10 14.49 -14.36
CA ILE A 92 -2.19 14.43 -15.52
C ILE A 92 -1.70 15.83 -15.89
N ASP A 93 -2.60 16.82 -15.98
CA ASP A 93 -2.25 18.20 -16.28
C ASP A 93 -1.30 18.80 -15.23
N PHE A 94 -1.56 18.52 -13.95
CA PHE A 94 -0.66 18.89 -12.86
C PHE A 94 0.72 18.26 -13.00
N LEU A 95 0.80 16.95 -13.26
CA LEU A 95 2.06 16.23 -13.44
C LEU A 95 2.84 16.74 -14.66
N ILE A 96 2.16 17.07 -15.76
CA ILE A 96 2.79 17.65 -16.95
C ILE A 96 3.38 19.03 -16.64
N LYS A 97 2.72 19.83 -15.79
CA LYS A 97 3.19 21.16 -15.39
C LYS A 97 4.40 21.10 -14.46
N GLU A 98 4.41 20.16 -13.52
CA GLU A 98 5.48 20.02 -12.53
C GLU A 98 6.69 19.24 -13.06
N MET A 99 6.48 18.23 -13.92
CA MET A 99 7.59 17.44 -14.46
C MET A 99 8.20 18.12 -15.68
N LYS A 100 9.53 18.31 -15.66
CA LYS A 100 10.24 18.80 -16.84
C LYS A 100 10.09 17.74 -17.95
N PRO A 101 9.96 18.15 -19.23
CA PRO A 101 9.88 17.22 -20.37
C PRO A 101 11.00 16.17 -20.43
N ARG A 102 12.14 16.43 -19.79
CA ARG A 102 13.29 15.52 -19.71
C ARG A 102 13.12 14.39 -18.71
N ASP A 103 12.25 14.54 -17.72
CA ASP A 103 12.00 13.55 -16.66
C ASP A 103 10.84 12.60 -17.03
N LEU A 104 10.12 12.91 -18.10
CA LEU A 104 9.10 12.04 -18.69
C LEU A 104 9.79 10.90 -19.46
N SER A 105 10.03 9.77 -18.80
CA SER A 105 10.42 8.55 -19.49
C SER A 105 9.24 8.00 -20.30
N LEU A 106 9.50 7.62 -21.55
CA LEU A 106 8.50 6.90 -22.32
C LEU A 106 8.18 5.59 -21.60
N PRO A 107 6.88 5.25 -21.42
CA PRO A 107 6.51 3.96 -20.90
C PRO A 107 7.11 2.86 -21.80
N PRO A 108 7.73 1.81 -21.22
CA PRO A 108 8.42 0.79 -21.99
C PRO A 108 7.48 0.12 -22.99
N ASP A 109 7.96 -0.07 -24.22
CA ASP A 109 7.17 -0.57 -25.36
C ASP A 109 6.45 -1.90 -25.08
N ALA A 110 6.97 -2.70 -24.15
CA ALA A 110 6.35 -3.93 -23.68
C ALA A 110 4.93 -3.75 -23.08
N LEU A 111 4.57 -2.53 -22.66
CA LEU A 111 3.24 -2.21 -22.13
C LEU A 111 2.21 -1.93 -23.24
N PHE A 112 2.66 -1.60 -24.45
CA PHE A 112 1.78 -1.39 -25.60
C PHE A 112 1.72 -2.67 -26.41
N VAL A 113 0.87 -3.60 -25.98
CA VAL A 113 0.52 -4.77 -26.80
C VAL A 113 -0.23 -4.24 -28.03
N SER A 114 0.47 -4.09 -29.15
CA SER A 114 -0.18 -3.82 -30.43
C SER A 114 -0.91 -5.09 -30.87
N LYS A 115 -2.13 -5.30 -30.37
CA LYS A 115 -3.10 -6.13 -31.09
C LYS A 115 -3.46 -5.34 -32.35
N ARG A 116 -2.69 -5.55 -33.42
CA ARG A 116 -3.18 -5.25 -34.77
C ARG A 116 -4.29 -6.26 -35.04
N VAL A 117 -5.51 -5.73 -35.16
CA VAL A 117 -6.65 -6.41 -35.80
C VAL A 117 -6.34 -6.52 -37.28
#